data_AF-A0A919PZA9-F1
#
_entry.id   AF-A0A919PZA9-F1
#
_cell.length_a   1.000
_cell.length_b   1.000
_cell.length_c   1.000
_cell.angle_alpha   90.00
_cell.angle_beta   90.00
_cell.angle_gamma   90.00
#
_symmetry.space_group_name_H-M   'P 1'
#
loop_
_entity.id
_entity.type
_entity.pdbx_description
1 polymer ?
#
loop_
_entity_poly.entity_id
_entity_poly.type
_entity_poly.pdbx_seq_one_letter_code
_entity_poly.pdbx_strand_id
1 'polypeptide(L)' 'MAVGKRVAAAQRAWICFEDEAGQTLRPPKARTWARRRQTPVVTVTGKGSGRVSIAGLLCLKPATVAD' A
#
# COMPACT_ATOMS: atom_id res chain seq x y z
N MET A 1 -1.67 -3.01 -16.73
CA MET A 1 -0.51 -3.14 -17.65
C MET A 1 0.09 -1.76 -17.87
N ALA A 2 1.42 -1.60 -17.81
CA ALA A 2 2.06 -0.34 -18.21
C ALA A 2 1.95 -0.08 -19.71
N VAL A 3 1.68 1.17 -20.09
CA VAL A 3 1.86 1.68 -21.46
C VAL A 3 3.36 1.96 -21.69
N GLY A 4 3.82 1.98 -22.95
CA GLY A 4 5.18 2.44 -23.28
C GLY A 4 6.31 1.42 -23.08
N LYS A 5 6.00 0.16 -22.73
CA LYS A 5 7.04 -0.87 -22.44
C LYS A 5 8.07 -1.06 -23.55
N ARG A 6 7.64 -1.05 -24.82
CA ARG A 6 8.53 -1.20 -25.98
C ARG A 6 9.48 -0.01 -26.14
N VAL A 7 8.97 1.21 -25.96
CA VAL A 7 9.77 2.44 -26.03
C VAL A 7 10.79 2.47 -24.88
N ALA A 8 10.35 2.14 -23.67
CA ALA A 8 11.23 2.05 -22.51
C ALA A 8 12.32 0.99 -22.70
N ALA A 9 11.99 -0.19 -23.26
CA ALA A 9 12.97 -1.22 -23.59
C ALA A 9 14.01 -0.73 -24.60
N ALA A 10 13.56 -0.12 -25.71
CA ALA A 10 14.43 0.41 -26.77
C ALA A 10 15.39 1.49 -26.24
N GLN A 11 14.93 2.31 -25.29
CA GLN A 11 15.73 3.38 -24.67
C GLN A 11 16.54 2.91 -23.46
N ARG A 12 16.48 1.62 -23.10
CA ARG A 12 17.06 1.07 -21.84
C ARG A 12 16.60 1.83 -20.59
N ALA A 13 15.39 2.40 -20.65
CA ALA A 13 14.79 3.20 -19.60
C ALA A 13 13.99 2.32 -18.62
N TRP A 14 13.69 2.89 -17.46
CA TRP A 14 12.83 2.27 -16.44
C TRP A 14 11.41 2.79 -16.58
N ILE A 15 10.44 1.96 -16.22
CA ILE A 15 9.05 2.40 -16.03
C ILE A 15 8.85 2.58 -14.54
N CYS A 16 8.57 3.82 -14.13
CA CYS A 16 8.22 4.14 -12.76
C CYS A 16 6.69 4.16 -12.64
N PHE A 17 6.18 3.48 -11.63
CA PHE A 17 4.80 3.60 -11.18
C PHE A 17 4.82 4.35 -9.86
N GLU A 18 3.92 5.30 -9.70
CA GLU A 18 3.76 6.08 -8.47
C GLU A 18 2.29 6.04 -8.09
N ASP A 19 2.02 5.87 -6.80
CA ASP A 19 0.67 5.90 -6.27
C ASP A 19 0.66 6.32 -4.81
N GLU A 20 -0.51 6.74 -4.35
CA GLU A 20 -0.78 7.11 -2.97
C GLU A 20 -1.86 6.22 -2.36
N ALA A 21 -1.68 5.86 -1.10
CA ALA A 21 -2.65 5.11 -0.31
C ALA A 21 -2.82 5.71 1.08
N GLY A 22 -4.06 5.78 1.55
CA GLY A 22 -4.38 6.15 2.93
C GLY A 22 -4.82 4.95 3.75
N GLN A 23 -4.06 4.59 4.78
CA GLN A 23 -4.42 3.52 5.73
C GLN A 23 -5.07 4.11 6.98
N THR A 24 -6.23 3.61 7.37
CA THR A 24 -6.84 3.98 8.66
C THR A 24 -6.30 3.05 9.75
N LEU A 25 -5.82 3.62 10.86
CA LEU A 25 -5.37 2.90 12.06
C LEU A 25 -6.52 2.53 13.00
N ARG A 26 -7.77 2.77 12.59
CA ARG A 26 -8.96 2.28 13.30
C ARG A 26 -8.98 0.76 13.18
N PRO A 27 -9.14 0.01 14.28
CA PRO A 27 -9.25 -1.43 14.23
C PRO A 27 -10.37 -1.86 13.27
N PRO A 28 -10.12 -2.82 12.36
CA PRO A 28 -11.10 -3.24 11.35
C PRO A 28 -12.35 -3.94 11.93
N LYS A 29 -12.36 -4.26 13.23
CA LYS A 29 -13.51 -4.88 13.91
C LYS A 29 -13.90 -4.07 15.14
N ALA A 30 -15.13 -3.54 15.12
CA ALA A 30 -15.80 -3.03 16.31
C ALA A 30 -16.14 -4.15 17.33
N ARG A 31 -16.06 -5.42 16.92
CA ARG A 31 -16.41 -6.59 17.72
C ARG A 31 -15.17 -7.47 17.92
N THR A 32 -14.64 -7.43 19.14
CA THR A 32 -13.60 -8.37 19.61
C THR A 32 -14.26 -9.52 20.38
N TRP A 33 -13.60 -10.68 20.43
CA TRP A 33 -14.04 -11.81 21.24
C TRP A 33 -13.47 -11.64 22.66
N ALA A 34 -14.34 -11.75 23.66
CA ALA A 34 -13.97 -11.67 25.06
C ALA A 34 -14.70 -12.76 25.85
N ARG A 35 -14.22 -13.06 27.06
CA ARG A 35 -14.94 -13.96 27.96
C ARG A 35 -16.35 -13.41 28.22
N ARG A 36 -17.34 -14.29 28.29
CA ARG A 36 -18.74 -13.90 28.54
C ARG A 36 -18.81 -13.05 29.83
N ARG A 37 -19.49 -11.91 29.76
CA ARG A 37 -19.63 -10.90 30.83
C ARG A 37 -18.38 -10.06 31.17
N GLN A 38 -17.30 -10.15 30.38
CA GLN A 38 -16.16 -9.22 30.50
C GLN A 38 -16.14 -8.28 29.30
N THR A 39 -16.29 -6.98 29.56
CA THR A 39 -16.15 -5.96 28.50
C THR A 39 -14.68 -5.88 28.09
N PRO A 40 -14.35 -6.15 26.82
CA PRO A 40 -12.98 -6.02 26.35
C PRO A 40 -12.61 -4.54 26.24
N VAL A 41 -11.51 -4.16 26.90
CA VAL A 41 -10.90 -2.83 26.77
C VAL A 41 -9.66 -2.98 25.89
N VAL A 42 -9.68 -2.33 24.72
CA VAL A 42 -8.53 -2.32 23.79
C VAL A 42 -7.94 -0.91 23.79
N THR A 43 -6.69 -0.79 24.20
CA THR A 43 -5.96 0.47 24.09
C THR A 43 -5.45 0.58 22.66
N VAL A 44 -5.88 1.62 21.95
CA VAL A 44 -5.31 1.99 20.66
C VAL A 44 -4.50 3.27 20.82
N THR A 45 -3.37 3.37 20.13
CA THR A 45 -2.57 4.59 20.04
C THR A 45 -3.32 5.62 19.19
N GLY A 46 -4.27 6.34 19.81
CA GLY A 46 -5.08 7.39 19.19
C GLY A 46 -4.45 8.78 19.22
N LYS A 47 -3.11 8.91 19.16
CA LYS A 47 -2.46 10.24 19.02
C LYS A 47 -2.20 10.50 17.53
N GLY A 48 -3.11 11.24 16.89
CA GLY A 48 -3.08 11.61 15.46
C GLY A 48 -4.45 11.43 14.78
N SER A 49 -4.57 11.74 13.49
CA SER A 49 -5.83 11.63 12.70
C SER A 49 -6.40 10.20 12.60
N GLY A 50 -5.71 9.21 13.17
CA GLY A 50 -6.03 7.79 13.02
C GLY A 50 -5.80 7.29 11.59
N ARG A 51 -5.00 8.00 10.79
CA ARG A 51 -4.68 7.68 9.40
C ARG A 51 -3.19 7.85 9.13
N VAL A 52 -2.66 6.99 8.27
CA VAL A 52 -1.32 7.08 7.70
C VAL A 52 -1.50 7.28 6.20
N SER A 53 -0.96 8.38 5.66
CA SER A 53 -0.82 8.57 4.23
C SER A 53 0.52 8.00 3.78
N ILE A 54 0.51 7.23 2.70
CA ILE A 54 1.66 6.55 2.13
C ILE A 54 1.73 6.96 0.66
N ALA A 55 2.87 7.45 0.22
CA ALA A 55 3.20 7.58 -1.20
C ALA A 55 4.31 6.57 -1.50
N GLY A 56 4.18 5.85 -2.62
CA GLY A 56 5.12 4.82 -3.00
C GLY A 56 5.43 4.87 -4.49
N LEU A 57 6.66 4.49 -4.83
CA LEU A 57 7.09 4.34 -6.21
C LEU A 57 7.72 2.96 -6.42
N LEU A 58 7.49 2.39 -7.60
CA LEU A 58 8.10 1.16 -8.06
C LEU A 58 8.72 1.37 -9.43
N CYS A 59 10.03 1.18 -9.52
CA CYS A 59 10.76 1.22 -10.78
C CYS A 59 10.94 -0.20 -11.31
N LEU A 60 10.38 -0.49 -12.48
CA LEU A 60 10.52 -1.77 -13.15
C LEU A 60 11.28 -1.60 -14.46
N LYS A 61 12.33 -2.41 -14.64
CA LYS A 61 13.02 -2.50 -15.91
C LYS A 61 12.18 -3.35 -16.88
N PRO A 62 11.85 -2.85 -18.07
CA PRO A 62 11.14 -3.66 -19.06
C PRO A 62 12.01 -4.86 -19.47
N ALA A 63 11.39 -6.02 -19.68
CA ALA A 63 12.07 -7.15 -20.26
C ALA A 63 12.59 -6.77 -21.66
N THR A 64 13.85 -7.05 -21.92
CA THR A 64 14.42 -6.99 -23.27
C THR A 64 13.85 -8.17 -24.06
N VAL A 65 13.29 -7.91 -25.24
CA VAL A 65 13.06 -8.99 -26.20
C VAL A 65 14.46 -9.46 -26.59
N ALA A 66 14.82 -10.69 -26.23
CA ALA A 66 16.00 -11.33 -26.80
C ALA A 66 15.70 -11.57 -28.29
N ASP A 67 16.68 -11.25 -29.15
CA ASP A 67 16.64 -11.55 -30.59
C ASP A 67 16.43 -13.05 -30.86
#